data_AF-A0AAX2GU65-F1
#
_entry.id   AF-A0AAX2GU65-F1
#
_cell.length_a   1.000
_cell.length_b   1.000
_cell.length_c   1.000
_cell.angle_alpha   90.00
_cell.angle_beta   90.00
_cell.angle_gamma   90.00
#
_symmetry.space_group_name_H-M   'P 1'
#
loop_
_entity.id
_entity.type
_entity.pdbx_description
1 polymer ?
#
loop_
_entity_poly.entity_id
_entity_poly.type
_entity_poly.pdbx_seq_one_letter_code
_entity_poly.pdbx_strand_id
1 'polypeptide(L)'
;MPLNTIQTMMDYYKILGVNKDASEADIKKAYRKLARKYHPDMNPNDKTAEQKFKEINEANEVLSNPENRAKYDKYGEHWKYGEEYERAQQQQRSQGDFGGFGGFEGYTSGNYSQEDFSDFFKDMFGGRSAGGFGRGYGSASGKFKGQDIYADMSLSLREVAVSQQKTFTVNDKNIRITVPAGVYDGLQIRLKGQGHEGYNGGPNGDLYITFHIEPDSQFERDGNDLKTKVNIDLYTAILGGEIEVNTLNGKVKLKVAPETQNGTTVRLKGKGFPVYKQEGVYGDLFVTYNVLLPKNLTDKQKELFQQLKNS
;
A
#
# COMPACT_ATOMS: atom_id res chain seq x y z
N MET A 1 16.78 42.80 23.25
CA MET A 1 16.09 41.56 22.81
C MET A 1 17.07 40.42 22.88
N PRO A 2 16.78 39.34 23.63
CA PRO A 2 17.43 38.07 23.38
C PRO A 2 16.42 37.00 22.94
N LEU A 3 16.92 36.18 22.03
CA LEU A 3 16.27 35.17 21.21
C LEU A 3 15.52 34.10 22.01
N ASN A 4 14.25 33.86 21.63
CA ASN A 4 13.48 32.68 22.01
C ASN A 4 14.03 31.45 21.29
N THR A 5 14.82 30.65 22.00
CA THR A 5 15.12 29.28 21.61
C THR A 5 13.92 28.41 21.96
N ILE A 6 13.08 28.08 20.98
CA ILE A 6 11.97 27.13 21.15
C ILE A 6 12.58 25.72 21.16
N GLN A 7 13.00 25.29 22.35
CA GLN A 7 13.24 23.89 22.65
C GLN A 7 11.87 23.30 22.99
N THR A 8 11.23 22.63 22.02
CA THR A 8 9.88 22.07 22.16
C THR A 8 9.90 20.91 23.15
N MET A 9 9.80 21.20 24.44
CA MET A 9 9.60 20.21 25.50
C MET A 9 8.13 19.75 25.49
N MET A 10 7.92 18.44 25.43
CA MET A 10 6.59 17.81 25.35
C MET A 10 5.86 17.89 26.70
N ASP A 11 5.02 18.92 26.85
CA ASP A 11 4.12 19.06 27.99
C ASP A 11 2.79 18.36 27.67
N TYR A 12 2.59 17.16 28.22
CA TYR A 12 1.41 16.33 27.94
C TYR A 12 0.09 16.99 28.38
N TYR A 13 0.13 17.85 29.42
CA TYR A 13 -1.05 18.60 29.86
C TYR A 13 -1.43 19.67 28.82
N LYS A 14 -0.43 20.36 28.25
CA LYS A 14 -0.66 21.32 27.14
C LYS A 14 -1.10 20.62 25.86
N ILE A 15 -0.58 19.42 25.56
CA ILE A 15 -0.96 18.63 24.39
C ILE A 15 -2.44 18.22 24.46
N LEU A 16 -2.91 17.79 25.63
CA LEU A 16 -4.33 17.47 25.83
C LEU A 16 -5.21 18.71 26.08
N GLY A 17 -4.60 19.89 26.29
CA GLY A 17 -5.32 21.13 26.58
C GLY A 17 -6.05 21.10 27.92
N VAL A 18 -5.47 20.42 28.92
CA VAL A 18 -6.01 20.26 30.28
C VAL A 18 -5.04 20.82 31.30
N ASN A 19 -5.55 21.26 32.45
CA ASN A 19 -4.70 21.74 33.54
C ASN A 19 -4.04 20.57 34.30
N LYS A 20 -2.95 20.83 35.03
CA LYS A 20 -2.22 19.81 35.81
C LYS A 20 -3.06 19.19 36.93
N ASP A 21 -4.09 19.89 37.41
CA ASP A 21 -5.06 19.44 38.40
C ASP A 21 -6.28 18.72 37.80
N ALA A 22 -6.33 18.53 36.47
CA ALA A 22 -7.46 17.90 35.79
C ALA A 22 -7.74 16.48 36.34
N SER A 23 -9.02 16.15 36.48
CA SER A 23 -9.42 14.79 36.88
C SER A 23 -9.14 13.79 35.75
N GLU A 24 -9.06 12.49 36.07
CA GLU A 24 -8.95 11.44 35.06
C GLU A 24 -10.09 11.49 34.03
N ALA A 25 -11.29 11.86 34.49
CA ALA A 25 -12.45 12.02 33.63
C ALA A 25 -12.26 13.17 32.63
N ASP A 26 -11.64 14.27 33.04
CA ASP A 26 -11.35 15.42 32.18
C ASP A 26 -10.25 15.10 31.16
N ILE A 27 -9.20 14.39 31.57
CA ILE A 27 -8.13 13.89 30.70
C ILE A 27 -8.71 12.97 29.63
N LYS A 28 -9.54 12.00 30.03
CA LYS A 28 -10.19 11.06 29.11
C LYS A 28 -11.16 11.76 28.16
N LYS A 29 -11.86 12.79 28.62
CA LYS A 29 -12.78 13.60 27.81
C LYS A 29 -12.01 14.45 26.79
N ALA A 30 -10.92 15.08 27.20
CA ALA A 30 -10.05 15.86 26.32
C ALA A 30 -9.41 14.98 25.24
N TYR A 31 -8.88 13.82 25.63
CA TYR A 31 -8.36 12.81 24.72
C TYR A 31 -9.39 12.42 23.65
N ARG A 32 -10.58 11.99 24.05
CA ARG A 32 -11.64 11.59 23.09
C ARG A 32 -12.01 12.70 22.11
N LYS A 33 -12.02 13.96 22.56
CA LYS A 33 -12.33 15.11 21.72
C LYS A 33 -11.24 15.34 20.68
N LEU A 34 -9.98 15.28 21.10
CA LEU A 34 -8.82 15.51 20.23
C LEU A 34 -8.55 14.32 19.29
N ALA A 35 -8.70 13.09 19.78
CA ALA A 35 -8.54 11.85 19.01
C ALA A 35 -9.56 11.77 17.86
N ARG A 36 -10.82 12.19 18.08
CA ARG A 36 -11.81 12.30 16.98
C ARG A 36 -11.43 13.38 15.99
N LYS A 37 -10.95 14.54 16.47
CA LYS A 37 -10.61 15.68 15.63
C LYS A 37 -9.44 15.38 14.68
N TYR A 38 -8.43 14.66 15.15
CA TYR A 38 -7.21 14.35 14.40
C TYR A 38 -7.14 12.89 13.95
N HIS A 39 -8.26 12.16 13.96
CA HIS A 39 -8.30 10.77 13.51
C HIS A 39 -7.87 10.65 12.04
N PRO A 40 -7.07 9.63 11.66
CA PRO A 40 -6.66 9.42 10.28
C PRO A 40 -7.84 9.30 9.29
N ASP A 41 -8.91 8.62 9.69
CA ASP A 41 -10.12 8.48 8.85
C ASP A 41 -10.84 9.81 8.56
N MET A 42 -10.73 10.78 9.48
CA MET A 42 -11.34 12.11 9.30
C MET A 42 -10.39 13.11 8.62
N ASN A 43 -9.09 12.81 8.60
CA ASN A 43 -8.04 13.66 8.04
C ASN A 43 -7.07 12.83 7.17
N PRO A 44 -7.54 12.18 6.10
CA PRO A 44 -6.69 11.36 5.25
C PRO A 44 -5.60 12.22 4.59
N ASN A 45 -4.36 11.73 4.60
CA ASN A 45 -3.17 12.36 4.02
C ASN A 45 -2.70 13.69 4.67
N ASP A 46 -3.25 14.08 5.82
CA ASP A 46 -2.76 15.25 6.58
C ASP A 46 -1.66 14.85 7.57
N LYS A 47 -0.40 15.07 7.17
CA LYS A 47 0.78 14.80 8.00
C LYS A 47 0.77 15.55 9.34
N THR A 48 0.12 16.71 9.40
CA THR A 48 0.05 17.51 10.64
C THR A 48 -1.00 16.96 11.61
N ALA A 49 -2.10 16.41 11.08
CA ALA A 49 -3.09 15.70 11.89
C ALA A 49 -2.52 14.38 12.42
N GLU A 50 -1.77 13.65 11.60
CA GLU A 50 -1.09 12.43 11.99
C GLU A 50 -0.09 12.66 13.14
N GLN A 51 0.75 13.70 13.03
CA GLN A 51 1.71 14.06 14.07
C GLN A 51 1.00 14.45 15.38
N LYS A 52 -0.04 15.29 15.31
CA LYS A 52 -0.82 15.66 16.49
C LYS A 52 -1.51 14.46 17.12
N PHE A 53 -2.04 13.55 16.30
CA PHE A 53 -2.68 12.33 16.78
C PHE A 53 -1.70 11.43 17.56
N LYS A 54 -0.44 11.34 17.11
CA LYS A 54 0.63 10.64 17.83
C LYS A 54 0.90 11.29 19.19
N GLU A 55 1.11 12.61 19.22
CA GLU A 55 1.34 13.37 20.47
C GLU A 55 0.17 13.23 21.46
N ILE A 56 -1.08 13.26 20.97
CA ILE A 56 -2.29 13.12 21.80
C ILE A 56 -2.39 11.71 22.42
N ASN A 57 -2.01 10.67 21.67
CA ASN A 57 -2.01 9.30 22.18
C ASN A 57 -0.94 9.11 23.26
N GLU A 58 0.27 9.61 23.02
CA GLU A 58 1.36 9.58 23.99
C GLU A 58 0.98 10.31 25.28
N ALA A 59 0.42 11.52 25.17
CA ALA A 59 -0.03 12.28 26.33
C ALA A 59 -1.12 11.56 27.15
N ASN A 60 -2.04 10.87 26.47
CA ASN A 60 -3.08 10.09 27.14
C ASN A 60 -2.51 8.83 27.81
N GLU A 61 -1.53 8.15 27.20
CA GLU A 61 -0.87 6.98 27.80
C GLU A 61 -0.22 7.31 29.15
N VAL A 62 0.40 8.49 29.24
CA VAL A 62 1.05 8.95 30.47
C VAL A 62 0.04 9.47 31.49
N LEU A 63 -0.89 10.32 31.06
CA LEU A 63 -1.79 11.04 31.98
C LEU A 63 -3.03 10.25 32.39
N SER A 64 -3.42 9.21 31.65
CA SER A 64 -4.60 8.39 31.99
C SER A 64 -4.35 7.35 33.08
N ASN A 65 -3.08 6.99 33.32
CA ASN A 65 -2.70 6.08 34.40
C ASN A 65 -2.20 6.90 35.62
N PRO A 66 -2.77 6.71 36.82
CA PRO A 66 -2.37 7.44 38.02
C PRO A 66 -0.88 7.30 38.38
N GLU A 67 -0.29 6.12 38.20
CA GLU A 67 1.11 5.85 38.53
C GLU A 67 2.06 6.53 37.54
N ASN A 68 1.76 6.44 36.24
CA ASN A 68 2.55 7.10 35.19
C ASN A 68 2.43 8.62 35.29
N ARG A 69 1.23 9.12 35.58
CA ARG A 69 0.99 10.54 35.84
C ARG A 69 1.78 11.03 37.03
N ALA A 70 1.82 10.28 38.13
CA ALA A 70 2.62 10.63 39.30
C ALA A 70 4.13 10.64 38.99
N LYS A 71 4.62 9.67 38.21
CA LYS A 71 6.02 9.64 37.73
C LYS A 71 6.32 10.83 36.82
N TYR A 72 5.42 11.15 35.89
CA TYR A 72 5.54 12.32 35.01
C TYR A 72 5.51 13.64 35.78
N ASP A 73 4.63 13.76 36.78
CA ASP A 73 4.54 14.95 37.61
C ASP A 73 5.80 15.15 38.48
N LYS A 74 6.53 14.07 38.78
CA LYS A 74 7.75 14.06 39.59
C LYS A 74 9.04 14.23 38.77
N TYR A 75 9.12 13.64 37.58
CA TYR A 75 10.36 13.56 36.77
C TYR A 75 10.26 14.20 35.39
N GLY A 76 9.08 14.70 34.99
CA GLY A 76 8.86 15.31 33.69
C GLY A 76 9.11 14.35 32.53
N GLU A 77 9.83 14.80 31.52
CA GLU A 77 10.13 14.03 30.30
C GLU A 77 10.91 12.73 30.58
N HIS A 78 11.62 12.66 31.71
CA HIS A 78 12.41 11.49 32.11
C HIS A 78 11.64 10.48 32.97
N TRP A 79 10.31 10.57 33.03
CA TRP A 79 9.48 9.70 33.87
C TRP A 79 9.66 8.20 33.61
N LYS A 80 10.05 7.81 32.39
CA LYS A 80 10.36 6.42 32.01
C LYS A 80 11.63 5.89 32.69
N TYR A 81 12.56 6.76 33.06
CA TYR A 81 13.84 6.42 33.69
C TYR A 81 13.93 6.91 35.15
N GLY A 82 12.83 7.38 35.73
CA GLY A 82 12.83 8.02 37.06
C GLY A 82 13.34 7.12 38.19
N GLU A 83 13.04 5.82 38.13
CA GLU A 83 13.53 4.83 39.11
C GLU A 83 15.03 4.50 38.95
N GLU A 84 15.54 4.55 37.72
CA GLU A 84 16.97 4.36 37.42
C GLU A 84 17.80 5.59 37.78
N TYR A 85 17.22 6.79 37.60
CA TYR A 85 17.85 8.06 38.00
C TYR A 85 17.95 8.19 39.53
N GLU A 86 16.93 7.75 40.28
CA GLU A 86 17.00 7.67 41.75
C GLU A 86 17.95 6.58 42.25
N ARG A 87 18.04 5.43 41.56
CA ARG A 87 19.05 4.40 41.85
C ARG A 87 20.47 4.87 41.60
N ALA A 88 20.69 5.60 40.51
CA ALA A 88 21.99 6.20 40.19
C ALA A 88 22.40 7.26 41.25
N GLN A 89 21.46 8.09 41.72
CA GLN A 89 21.72 9.04 42.81
C GLN A 89 21.92 8.37 44.17
N GLN A 90 21.23 7.27 44.46
CA GLN A 90 21.44 6.50 45.70
C GLN A 90 22.77 5.74 45.69
N GLN A 91 23.20 5.21 44.54
CA GLN A 91 24.53 4.61 44.37
C GLN A 91 25.65 5.65 44.45
N GLN A 92 25.37 6.93 44.15
CA GLN A 92 26.36 8.00 44.32
C GLN A 92 26.47 8.52 45.78
N ARG A 93 25.57 8.10 46.68
CA ARG A 93 25.65 8.36 48.13
C ARG A 93 26.16 7.16 48.94
N SER A 94 26.34 6.01 48.33
CA SER A 94 26.92 4.84 48.98
C SER A 94 27.97 4.20 48.09
N GLN A 95 29.21 4.44 48.50
CA GLN A 95 30.43 3.74 48.11
C GLN A 95 31.23 4.46 47.02
N GLY A 96 32.19 5.25 47.50
CA GLY A 96 33.43 5.41 46.76
C GLY A 96 34.13 4.06 46.62
N ASP A 97 35.03 4.06 45.66
CA ASP A 97 36.05 3.06 45.39
C ASP A 97 35.67 1.88 44.47
N PHE A 98 36.61 1.65 43.56
CA PHE A 98 36.77 0.56 42.61
C PHE A 98 36.07 0.62 41.24
N GLY A 99 36.90 0.87 40.22
CA GLY A 99 36.52 0.97 38.82
C GLY A 99 36.55 -0.33 38.03
N GLY A 100 36.13 -0.22 36.77
CA GLY A 100 36.18 -1.30 35.78
C GLY A 100 35.57 -0.85 34.46
N PHE A 101 36.45 -0.59 33.50
CA PHE A 101 36.23 -0.05 32.16
C PHE A 101 35.51 -1.02 31.21
N GLY A 102 34.62 -0.51 30.36
CA GLY A 102 34.05 -1.24 29.22
C GLY A 102 32.89 -0.49 28.57
N GLY A 103 33.20 0.31 27.54
CA GLY A 103 32.29 1.30 26.95
C GLY A 103 31.08 0.74 26.20
N PHE A 104 30.03 1.56 26.16
CA PHE A 104 28.97 1.45 25.18
C PHE A 104 28.83 2.81 24.49
N GLU A 105 29.23 2.84 23.22
CA GLU A 105 29.30 4.00 22.37
C GLU A 105 28.07 4.03 21.45
N GLY A 106 27.33 5.15 21.51
CA GLY A 106 26.57 5.69 20.38
C GLY A 106 25.22 5.05 20.03
N TYR A 107 24.12 5.54 20.63
CA TYR A 107 22.84 5.57 19.93
C TYR A 107 22.63 6.95 19.33
N THR A 108 22.84 7.00 18.01
CA THR A 108 22.57 8.11 17.12
C THR A 108 21.05 8.30 16.98
N SER A 109 20.62 9.55 17.13
CA SER A 109 19.32 10.08 16.73
C SER A 109 18.92 9.61 15.32
N GLY A 110 17.76 8.95 15.19
CA GLY A 110 17.22 8.60 13.88
C GLY A 110 15.86 7.88 13.90
N ASN A 111 14.79 8.67 13.70
CA ASN A 111 13.56 8.32 12.96
C ASN A 111 12.78 7.07 13.39
N TYR A 112 11.95 7.20 14.43
CA TYR A 112 11.00 6.17 14.88
C TYR A 112 9.91 5.88 13.84
N SER A 113 9.76 4.61 13.47
CA SER A 113 8.71 4.11 12.58
C SER A 113 7.66 3.31 13.37
N GLN A 114 6.53 3.01 12.73
CA GLN A 114 5.33 2.42 13.36
C GLN A 114 5.54 0.99 13.91
N GLU A 115 6.62 0.31 13.53
CA GLU A 115 6.98 -1.04 14.02
C GLU A 115 7.59 -1.00 15.43
N ASP A 116 8.37 0.04 15.76
CA ASP A 116 8.95 0.27 17.10
C ASP A 116 7.88 0.51 18.18
N PHE A 117 6.68 0.96 17.76
CA PHE A 117 5.53 1.18 18.65
C PHE A 117 4.96 -0.14 19.19
N SER A 118 5.07 -1.23 18.43
CA SER A 118 4.52 -2.53 18.81
C SER A 118 5.39 -3.28 19.82
N ASP A 119 6.71 -3.08 19.77
CA ASP A 119 7.65 -3.71 20.69
C ASP A 119 7.81 -2.91 21.98
N PHE A 120 7.68 -1.57 21.92
CA PHE A 120 7.55 -0.72 23.11
C PHE A 120 6.29 -1.06 23.94
N PHE A 121 5.19 -1.41 23.27
CA PHE A 121 3.92 -1.76 23.93
C PHE A 121 3.94 -3.15 24.58
N LYS A 122 4.68 -4.12 24.01
CA LYS A 122 4.84 -5.48 24.60
C LYS A 122 5.64 -5.46 25.89
N ASP A 123 6.67 -4.63 25.98
CA ASP A 123 7.57 -4.61 27.13
C ASP A 123 6.94 -3.91 28.36
N MET A 124 6.05 -2.93 28.14
CA MET A 124 5.34 -2.21 29.21
C MET A 124 4.09 -2.96 29.73
N PHE A 125 3.36 -3.67 28.86
CA PHE A 125 2.12 -4.39 29.25
C PHE A 125 2.33 -5.89 29.53
N GLY A 126 3.51 -6.44 29.26
CA GLY A 126 3.82 -7.86 29.38
C GLY A 126 4.37 -8.31 30.74
N GLY A 127 4.61 -7.42 31.69
CA GLY A 127 5.27 -7.80 32.93
C GLY A 127 4.92 -6.92 34.12
N ARG A 128 4.24 -7.53 35.10
CA ARG A 128 4.06 -7.09 36.51
C ARG A 128 2.85 -6.19 36.78
N SER A 129 1.72 -6.83 37.06
CA SER A 129 0.75 -6.33 38.03
C SER A 129 0.74 -7.26 39.24
N ALA A 130 1.38 -6.83 40.33
CA ALA A 130 1.34 -7.49 41.63
C ALA A 130 0.27 -6.82 42.50
N GLY A 131 -0.75 -7.58 42.93
CA GLY A 131 -1.74 -7.10 43.91
C GLY A 131 -3.05 -7.86 43.87
N GLY A 132 -3.19 -8.89 44.71
CA GLY A 132 -4.18 -9.96 44.57
C GLY A 132 -5.65 -9.57 44.75
N PHE A 133 -6.50 -10.23 43.96
CA PHE A 133 -7.79 -10.78 44.38
C PHE A 133 -8.05 -12.05 43.58
N GLY A 134 -7.90 -13.20 44.24
CA GLY A 134 -8.23 -14.49 43.67
C GLY A 134 -9.74 -14.65 43.51
N ARG A 135 -10.20 -14.68 42.26
CA ARG A 135 -11.38 -15.45 41.83
C ARG A 135 -11.01 -16.18 40.55
N GLY A 136 -11.19 -17.50 40.58
CA GLY A 136 -10.77 -18.40 39.52
C GLY A 136 -11.23 -17.95 38.14
N TYR A 137 -10.27 -17.46 37.36
CA TYR A 137 -10.33 -17.50 35.92
C TYR A 137 -9.28 -18.52 35.52
N GLY A 138 -9.72 -19.70 35.07
CA GLY A 138 -8.84 -20.56 34.30
C GLY A 138 -8.19 -19.71 33.22
N SER A 139 -6.86 -19.81 33.10
CA SER A 139 -6.04 -19.16 32.09
C SER A 139 -6.80 -19.05 30.77
N ALA A 140 -7.45 -17.89 30.55
CA ALA A 140 -7.96 -17.52 29.25
C ALA A 140 -6.76 -16.97 28.48
N SER A 141 -5.79 -17.85 28.26
CA SER A 141 -4.95 -17.88 27.08
C SER A 141 -5.91 -17.92 25.89
N GLY A 142 -6.43 -16.74 25.54
CA GLY A 142 -7.37 -16.59 24.44
C GLY A 142 -6.68 -17.05 23.16
N LYS A 143 -7.38 -17.86 22.37
CA LYS A 143 -6.98 -18.14 20.99
C LYS A 143 -7.18 -16.86 20.19
N PHE A 144 -6.11 -16.21 19.75
CA PHE A 144 -6.22 -14.99 18.94
C PHE A 144 -5.94 -15.31 17.47
N LYS A 145 -6.77 -14.75 16.57
CA LYS A 145 -6.54 -14.86 15.13
C LYS A 145 -5.24 -14.13 14.77
N GLY A 146 -4.44 -14.72 13.89
CA GLY A 146 -3.28 -14.04 13.31
C GLY A 146 -3.68 -12.82 12.47
N GLN A 147 -2.75 -11.88 12.28
CA GLN A 147 -3.01 -10.69 11.48
C GLN A 147 -3.14 -11.02 9.99
N ASP A 148 -4.02 -10.30 9.30
CA ASP A 148 -4.19 -10.43 7.86
C ASP A 148 -3.00 -9.78 7.13
N ILE A 149 -2.63 -10.32 5.96
CA ILE A 149 -1.54 -9.83 5.11
C ILE A 149 -2.14 -9.21 3.85
N TYR A 150 -1.56 -8.12 3.37
CA TYR A 150 -1.90 -7.48 2.11
C TYR A 150 -0.69 -7.51 1.18
N ALA A 151 -0.90 -7.95 -0.06
CA ALA A 151 0.14 -8.03 -1.06
C ALA A 151 -0.39 -7.51 -2.40
N ASP A 152 0.53 -6.96 -3.19
CA ASP A 152 0.28 -6.53 -4.56
C ASP A 152 0.93 -7.51 -5.54
N MET A 153 0.24 -7.82 -6.63
CA MET A 153 0.77 -8.68 -7.70
C MET A 153 0.64 -7.98 -9.04
N SER A 154 1.78 -7.52 -9.56
CA SER A 154 1.88 -6.98 -10.92
C SER A 154 1.87 -8.12 -11.94
N LEU A 155 1.01 -7.99 -12.95
CA LEU A 155 0.86 -8.94 -14.05
C LEU A 155 0.75 -8.17 -15.36
N SER A 156 1.34 -8.69 -16.41
CA SER A 156 1.11 -8.15 -17.75
C SER A 156 -0.31 -8.45 -18.25
N LEU A 157 -0.81 -7.61 -19.17
CA LEU A 157 -2.07 -7.86 -19.88
C LEU A 157 -2.14 -9.26 -20.52
N ARG A 158 -1.00 -9.75 -21.03
CA ARG A 158 -0.91 -11.07 -21.68
C ARG A 158 -0.99 -12.22 -20.70
N GLU A 159 -0.41 -12.06 -19.52
CA GLU A 159 -0.49 -13.04 -18.44
C GLU A 159 -1.92 -13.24 -17.95
N VAL A 160 -2.72 -12.17 -17.87
CA VAL A 160 -4.12 -12.26 -17.42
C VAL A 160 -5.10 -12.58 -18.56
N ALA A 161 -4.61 -12.75 -19.79
CA ALA A 161 -5.41 -13.19 -20.93
C ALA A 161 -5.73 -14.70 -20.91
N VAL A 162 -5.03 -15.47 -20.08
CA VAL A 162 -5.22 -16.91 -19.92
C VAL A 162 -5.22 -17.28 -18.44
N SER A 163 -5.96 -18.33 -18.08
CA SER A 163 -5.93 -18.84 -16.70
C SER A 163 -4.60 -19.54 -16.47
N GLN A 164 -3.88 -19.16 -15.41
CA GLN A 164 -2.57 -19.73 -15.10
C GLN A 164 -2.36 -19.89 -13.59
N GLN A 165 -1.47 -20.82 -13.22
CA GLN A 165 -1.01 -20.94 -11.84
C GLN A 165 0.22 -20.06 -11.64
N LYS A 166 0.19 -19.17 -10.65
CA LYS A 166 1.36 -18.43 -10.19
C LYS A 166 1.74 -18.86 -8.79
N THR A 167 3.05 -19.00 -8.57
CA THR A 167 3.61 -19.17 -7.24
C THR A 167 4.28 -17.87 -6.86
N PHE A 168 4.04 -17.39 -5.65
CA PHE A 168 4.68 -16.20 -5.11
C PHE A 168 4.99 -16.44 -3.64
N THR A 169 6.01 -15.74 -3.14
CA THR A 169 6.52 -15.93 -1.79
C THR A 169 5.98 -14.81 -0.89
N VAL A 170 5.35 -15.18 0.22
CA VAL A 170 4.90 -14.25 1.27
C VAL A 170 5.38 -14.81 2.60
N ASN A 171 6.10 -14.02 3.38
CA ASN A 171 6.66 -14.43 4.68
C ASN A 171 7.42 -15.77 4.58
N ASP A 172 8.31 -15.89 3.60
CA ASP A 172 9.11 -17.10 3.32
C ASP A 172 8.32 -18.37 2.98
N LYS A 173 7.00 -18.26 2.78
CA LYS A 173 6.12 -19.35 2.34
C LYS A 173 5.77 -19.18 0.87
N ASN A 174 6.00 -20.22 0.08
CA ASN A 174 5.59 -20.28 -1.32
C ASN A 174 4.11 -20.63 -1.42
N ILE A 175 3.30 -19.69 -1.89
CA ILE A 175 1.87 -19.84 -2.07
C ILE A 175 1.58 -19.96 -3.57
N ARG A 176 0.89 -21.03 -3.96
CA ARG A 176 0.42 -21.24 -5.33
C ARG A 176 -1.04 -20.80 -5.43
N ILE A 177 -1.32 -19.87 -6.33
CA ILE A 177 -2.66 -19.42 -6.66
C ILE A 177 -2.98 -19.67 -8.13
N THR A 178 -4.26 -19.81 -8.42
CA THR A 178 -4.77 -19.74 -9.79
C THR A 178 -5.21 -18.31 -10.06
N VAL A 179 -4.62 -17.68 -11.07
CA VAL A 179 -5.06 -16.39 -11.60
C VAL A 179 -6.02 -16.68 -12.75
N PRO A 180 -7.33 -16.37 -12.62
CA PRO A 180 -8.28 -16.60 -13.70
C PRO A 180 -8.00 -15.69 -14.90
N ALA A 181 -8.31 -16.16 -16.10
CA ALA A 181 -8.36 -15.29 -17.27
C ALA A 181 -9.37 -14.14 -17.05
N GLY A 182 -9.05 -12.96 -17.58
CA GLY A 182 -9.96 -11.81 -17.56
C GLY A 182 -9.93 -10.99 -16.27
N VAL A 183 -9.09 -11.36 -15.29
CA VAL A 183 -8.84 -10.53 -14.09
C VAL A 183 -8.61 -9.08 -14.51
N TYR A 184 -9.21 -8.14 -13.76
CA TYR A 184 -9.12 -6.71 -14.02
C TYR A 184 -8.26 -6.02 -12.95
N ASP A 185 -7.76 -4.85 -13.30
CA ASP A 185 -6.91 -4.04 -12.44
C ASP A 185 -7.62 -3.67 -11.14
N GLY A 186 -6.93 -3.77 -10.01
CA GLY A 186 -7.48 -3.55 -8.68
C GLY A 186 -8.37 -4.68 -8.15
N LEU A 187 -8.56 -5.78 -8.88
CA LEU A 187 -9.26 -6.95 -8.34
C LEU A 187 -8.49 -7.52 -7.15
N GLN A 188 -9.16 -7.64 -6.01
CA GLN A 188 -8.60 -8.26 -4.82
C GLN A 188 -9.15 -9.68 -4.61
N ILE A 189 -8.26 -10.63 -4.32
CA ILE A 189 -8.62 -11.99 -3.91
C ILE A 189 -8.19 -12.26 -2.47
N ARG A 190 -8.98 -13.07 -1.75
CA ARG A 190 -8.69 -13.49 -0.37
C ARG A 190 -8.34 -14.97 -0.32
N LEU A 191 -7.17 -15.28 0.23
CA LEU A 191 -6.75 -16.63 0.58
C LEU A 191 -6.88 -16.85 2.09
N LYS A 192 -7.87 -17.66 2.47
CA LYS A 192 -8.19 -17.89 3.88
C LYS A 192 -7.06 -18.62 4.60
N GLY A 193 -6.67 -18.14 5.78
CA GLY A 193 -5.67 -18.80 6.64
C GLY A 193 -4.21 -18.69 6.17
N GLN A 194 -3.95 -17.87 5.15
CA GLN A 194 -2.61 -17.65 4.57
C GLN A 194 -1.93 -16.36 5.08
N GLY A 195 -2.52 -15.69 6.07
CA GLY A 195 -1.93 -14.55 6.77
C GLY A 195 -0.94 -14.97 7.87
N HIS A 196 -0.68 -14.09 8.84
CA HIS A 196 0.18 -14.41 9.98
C HIS A 196 -0.39 -15.54 10.83
N GLU A 197 0.48 -16.24 11.55
CA GLU A 197 0.09 -17.34 12.43
C GLU A 197 -0.72 -16.83 13.63
N GLY A 198 -1.76 -17.59 14.01
CA GLY A 198 -2.57 -17.27 15.19
C GLY A 198 -1.87 -17.60 16.50
N TYR A 199 -2.22 -16.88 17.56
CA TYR A 199 -1.62 -17.08 18.89
C TYR A 199 -2.42 -18.10 19.72
N ASN A 200 -1.73 -18.89 20.54
CA ASN A 200 -2.30 -19.95 21.39
C ASN A 200 -3.19 -20.99 20.64
N GLY A 201 -2.87 -21.28 19.38
CA GLY A 201 -3.67 -22.17 18.54
C GLY A 201 -4.97 -21.52 18.04
N GLY A 202 -5.01 -20.19 17.98
CA GLY A 202 -5.98 -19.44 17.21
C GLY A 202 -5.78 -19.59 15.69
N PRO A 203 -6.79 -19.27 14.88
CA PRO A 203 -6.70 -19.39 13.43
C PRO A 203 -5.70 -18.41 12.84
N ASN A 204 -5.09 -18.75 11.71
CA ASN A 204 -4.23 -17.81 10.99
C ASN A 204 -5.04 -16.63 10.43
N GLY A 205 -4.32 -15.54 10.14
CA GLY A 205 -4.77 -14.45 9.30
C GLY A 205 -5.17 -14.89 7.90
N ASP A 206 -5.77 -13.98 7.15
CA ASP A 206 -6.04 -14.16 5.72
C ASP A 206 -5.04 -13.35 4.88
N LEU A 207 -4.76 -13.79 3.66
CA LEU A 207 -3.93 -13.05 2.70
C LEU A 207 -4.82 -12.42 1.64
N TYR A 208 -4.71 -11.11 1.46
CA TYR A 208 -5.37 -10.33 0.42
C TYR A 208 -4.36 -9.98 -0.66
N ILE A 209 -4.68 -10.31 -1.90
CA ILE A 209 -3.82 -10.02 -3.05
C ILE A 209 -4.58 -9.10 -3.99
N THR A 210 -4.05 -7.92 -4.22
CA THR A 210 -4.57 -6.98 -5.22
C THR A 210 -3.78 -7.14 -6.51
N PHE A 211 -4.47 -7.38 -7.63
CA PHE A 211 -3.83 -7.48 -8.94
C PHE A 211 -3.65 -6.09 -9.55
N HIS A 212 -2.44 -5.83 -10.06
CA HIS A 212 -2.12 -4.64 -10.85
C HIS A 212 -1.77 -5.08 -12.27
N ILE A 213 -2.49 -4.58 -13.27
CA ILE A 213 -2.28 -4.99 -14.66
C ILE A 213 -1.43 -3.94 -15.36
N GLU A 214 -0.25 -4.36 -15.78
CA GLU A 214 0.66 -3.50 -16.52
C GLU A 214 0.14 -3.20 -17.93
N PRO A 215 0.28 -1.96 -18.42
CA PRO A 215 -0.06 -1.60 -19.79
C PRO A 215 0.69 -2.47 -20.83
N ASP A 216 0.03 -2.85 -21.91
CA ASP A 216 0.66 -3.53 -23.04
C ASP A 216 1.07 -2.50 -24.12
N SER A 217 2.17 -2.77 -24.81
CA SER A 217 2.72 -1.86 -25.82
C SER A 217 1.93 -1.85 -27.14
N GLN A 218 1.16 -2.90 -27.41
CA GLN A 218 0.38 -3.07 -28.64
C GLN A 218 -1.12 -2.90 -28.42
N PHE A 219 -1.60 -3.25 -27.22
CA PHE A 219 -3.02 -3.27 -26.91
C PHE A 219 -3.37 -2.36 -25.73
N GLU A 220 -4.37 -1.54 -25.94
CA GLU A 220 -5.06 -0.82 -24.88
C GLU A 220 -6.33 -1.59 -24.50
N ARG A 221 -6.50 -1.91 -23.21
CA ARG A 221 -7.69 -2.62 -22.71
C ARG A 221 -8.77 -1.63 -22.30
N ASP A 222 -9.98 -1.85 -22.78
CA ASP A 222 -11.19 -1.11 -22.39
C ASP A 222 -12.27 -2.13 -21.98
N GLY A 223 -12.39 -2.36 -20.67
CA GLY A 223 -13.25 -3.43 -20.14
C GLY A 223 -12.82 -4.82 -20.64
N ASN A 224 -13.66 -5.43 -21.48
CA ASN A 224 -13.36 -6.71 -22.14
C ASN A 224 -12.90 -6.54 -23.59
N ASP A 225 -12.91 -5.31 -24.10
CA ASP A 225 -12.47 -5.02 -25.46
C ASP A 225 -11.01 -4.59 -25.48
N LEU A 226 -10.40 -4.72 -26.64
CA LEU A 226 -9.04 -4.27 -26.91
C LEU A 226 -9.03 -3.26 -28.04
N LYS A 227 -8.12 -2.30 -27.96
CA LYS A 227 -7.87 -1.32 -29.03
C LYS A 227 -6.41 -1.42 -29.46
N THR A 228 -6.19 -1.33 -30.76
CA THR A 228 -4.84 -1.28 -31.33
C THR A 228 -4.81 -0.40 -32.58
N LYS A 229 -3.61 0.06 -32.94
CA LYS A 229 -3.38 0.84 -34.17
C LYS A 229 -2.47 0.05 -35.09
N VAL A 230 -2.87 -0.07 -36.35
CA VAL A 230 -2.10 -0.79 -37.37
C VAL A 230 -1.77 0.16 -38.50
N ASN A 231 -0.50 0.16 -38.90
CA ASN A 231 -0.05 0.93 -40.03
C ASN A 231 -0.39 0.20 -41.33
N ILE A 232 -0.99 0.92 -42.28
CA ILE A 232 -1.23 0.44 -43.64
C ILE A 232 -0.62 1.43 -44.63
N ASP A 233 -0.11 0.97 -45.75
CA ASP A 233 0.40 1.87 -46.79
C ASP A 233 -0.74 2.55 -47.56
N LEU A 234 -0.41 3.70 -48.17
CA LEU A 234 -1.36 4.48 -48.96
C LEU A 234 -2.04 3.67 -50.08
N TYR A 235 -1.34 2.72 -50.70
CA TYR A 235 -1.87 1.96 -51.83
C TYR A 235 -2.91 0.94 -51.35
N THR A 236 -2.63 0.23 -50.26
CA THR A 236 -3.59 -0.68 -49.63
C THR A 236 -4.83 0.06 -49.15
N ALA A 237 -4.68 1.29 -48.63
CA ALA A 237 -5.80 2.12 -48.23
C ALA A 237 -6.68 2.53 -49.42
N ILE A 238 -6.08 2.93 -50.54
CA ILE A 238 -6.81 3.39 -51.74
C ILE A 238 -7.40 2.22 -52.53
N LEU A 239 -6.61 1.19 -52.82
CA LEU A 239 -6.98 0.09 -53.72
C LEU A 239 -7.64 -1.08 -52.98
N GLY A 240 -7.56 -1.10 -51.66
CA GLY A 240 -7.93 -2.25 -50.84
C GLY A 240 -6.85 -3.34 -50.89
N GLY A 241 -7.05 -4.38 -50.10
CA GLY A 241 -6.10 -5.48 -50.01
C GLY A 241 -6.31 -6.33 -48.76
N GLU A 242 -5.26 -7.01 -48.33
CA GLU A 242 -5.24 -7.79 -47.08
C GLU A 242 -4.02 -7.40 -46.26
N ILE A 243 -4.22 -7.29 -44.95
CA ILE A 243 -3.15 -7.07 -43.98
C ILE A 243 -3.19 -8.15 -42.91
N GLU A 244 -2.06 -8.36 -42.23
CA GLU A 244 -1.98 -9.24 -41.07
C GLU A 244 -2.00 -8.41 -39.78
N VAL A 245 -2.93 -8.73 -38.86
CA VAL A 245 -3.08 -8.04 -37.58
C VAL A 245 -2.76 -9.00 -36.44
N ASN A 246 -1.94 -8.54 -35.50
CA ASN A 246 -1.68 -9.27 -34.26
C ASN A 246 -2.89 -9.17 -33.34
N THR A 247 -3.25 -10.30 -32.74
CA THR A 247 -4.22 -10.43 -31.65
C THR A 247 -3.52 -11.05 -30.44
N LEU A 248 -4.17 -11.13 -29.28
CA LEU A 248 -3.58 -11.82 -28.11
C LEU A 248 -3.29 -13.31 -28.38
N ASN A 249 -4.09 -13.95 -29.23
CA ASN A 249 -4.04 -15.40 -29.47
C ASN A 249 -3.38 -15.76 -30.81
N GLY A 250 -2.58 -14.87 -31.38
CA GLY A 250 -1.91 -15.06 -32.67
C GLY A 250 -2.31 -14.02 -33.70
N LYS A 251 -2.17 -14.36 -34.98
CA LYS A 251 -2.35 -13.41 -36.09
C LYS A 251 -3.60 -13.71 -36.91
N VAL A 252 -4.23 -12.66 -37.45
CA VAL A 252 -5.43 -12.78 -38.28
C VAL A 252 -5.25 -11.94 -39.54
N LYS A 253 -5.64 -12.51 -40.69
CA LYS A 253 -5.75 -11.76 -41.94
C LYS A 253 -7.01 -10.90 -41.94
N LEU A 254 -6.85 -9.64 -42.29
CA LEU A 254 -7.92 -8.64 -42.30
C LEU A 254 -7.98 -8.00 -43.68
N LYS A 255 -9.16 -8.08 -44.30
CA LYS A 255 -9.43 -7.42 -45.57
C LYS A 255 -9.61 -5.93 -45.35
N VAL A 256 -8.88 -5.13 -46.11
CA VAL A 256 -9.01 -3.67 -46.16
C VAL A 256 -9.85 -3.33 -47.38
N ALA A 257 -10.93 -2.56 -47.18
CA ALA A 257 -11.77 -2.10 -48.28
C ALA A 257 -11.01 -1.04 -49.11
N PRO A 258 -11.27 -0.93 -50.41
CA PRO A 258 -10.79 0.21 -51.19
C PRO A 258 -11.30 1.53 -50.59
N GLU A 259 -10.57 2.60 -50.85
CA GLU A 259 -10.89 3.96 -50.41
C GLU A 259 -11.02 4.13 -48.87
N THR A 260 -10.36 3.25 -48.11
CA THR A 260 -10.33 3.31 -46.65
C THR A 260 -9.64 4.58 -46.16
N GLN A 261 -10.33 5.35 -45.33
CA GLN A 261 -9.83 6.60 -44.79
C GLN A 261 -8.88 6.39 -43.59
N ASN A 262 -7.96 7.32 -43.39
CA ASN A 262 -7.09 7.31 -42.21
C ASN A 262 -7.90 7.45 -40.91
N GLY A 263 -7.55 6.68 -39.89
CA GLY A 263 -8.28 6.64 -38.62
C GLY A 263 -9.55 5.77 -38.64
N THR A 264 -9.88 5.12 -39.76
CA THR A 264 -10.99 4.16 -39.81
C THR A 264 -10.74 3.04 -38.81
N THR A 265 -11.74 2.75 -37.97
CA THR A 265 -11.69 1.65 -37.01
C THR A 265 -12.57 0.50 -37.48
N VAL A 266 -12.02 -0.71 -37.49
CA VAL A 266 -12.76 -1.94 -37.77
C VAL A 266 -12.77 -2.85 -36.56
N ARG A 267 -13.80 -3.70 -36.49
CA ARG A 267 -14.04 -4.58 -35.34
C ARG A 267 -13.80 -6.04 -35.71
N LEU A 268 -12.95 -6.70 -34.94
CA LEU A 268 -12.71 -8.14 -34.99
C LEU A 268 -13.47 -8.81 -33.84
N LYS A 269 -14.62 -9.38 -34.16
CA LYS A 269 -15.53 -9.98 -33.18
C LYS A 269 -14.88 -11.14 -32.43
N GLY A 270 -14.98 -11.15 -31.10
CA GLY A 270 -14.45 -12.23 -30.24
C GLY A 270 -12.92 -12.30 -30.19
N LYS A 271 -12.23 -11.24 -30.61
CA LYS A 271 -10.76 -11.13 -30.58
C LYS A 271 -10.24 -10.16 -29.51
N GLY A 272 -11.12 -9.69 -28.63
CA GLY A 272 -10.80 -8.86 -27.47
C GLY A 272 -10.26 -9.67 -26.29
N PHE A 273 -10.52 -9.17 -25.10
CA PHE A 273 -10.06 -9.75 -23.84
C PHE A 273 -11.05 -10.80 -23.30
N PRO A 274 -10.59 -11.87 -22.61
CA PRO A 274 -11.48 -12.80 -21.93
C PRO A 274 -12.33 -12.09 -20.86
N VAL A 275 -13.60 -12.49 -20.78
CA VAL A 275 -14.51 -12.02 -19.75
C VAL A 275 -14.25 -12.80 -18.46
N TYR A 276 -14.02 -12.08 -17.35
CA TYR A 276 -13.71 -12.69 -16.06
C TYR A 276 -14.76 -13.72 -15.65
N LYS A 277 -14.29 -14.94 -15.29
CA LYS A 277 -15.12 -16.10 -14.90
C LYS A 277 -16.13 -16.58 -15.95
N GLN A 278 -15.98 -16.19 -17.22
CA GLN A 278 -16.80 -16.70 -18.32
C GLN A 278 -15.90 -17.36 -19.36
N GLU A 279 -15.80 -18.69 -19.28
CA GLU A 279 -14.96 -19.45 -20.19
C GLU A 279 -15.47 -19.37 -21.63
N GLY A 280 -14.56 -19.15 -22.57
CA GLY A 280 -14.89 -19.06 -23.99
C GLY A 280 -15.58 -17.76 -24.42
N VAL A 281 -15.86 -16.84 -23.49
CA VAL A 281 -16.47 -15.53 -23.79
C VAL A 281 -15.39 -14.46 -23.83
N TYR A 282 -15.36 -13.71 -24.93
CA TYR A 282 -14.38 -12.66 -25.18
C TYR A 282 -15.09 -11.40 -25.65
N GLY A 283 -14.51 -10.24 -25.36
CA GLY A 283 -14.87 -9.01 -26.05
C GLY A 283 -14.33 -8.95 -27.48
N ASP A 284 -14.33 -7.77 -28.05
CA ASP A 284 -13.94 -7.49 -29.42
C ASP A 284 -12.58 -6.75 -29.49
N LEU A 285 -11.87 -6.91 -30.60
CA LEU A 285 -10.66 -6.12 -30.90
C LEU A 285 -10.99 -5.05 -31.93
N PHE A 286 -10.76 -3.79 -31.56
CA PHE A 286 -10.91 -2.63 -32.41
C PHE A 286 -9.55 -2.24 -33.00
N VAL A 287 -9.44 -2.33 -34.32
CA VAL A 287 -8.22 -2.04 -35.07
C VAL A 287 -8.42 -0.72 -35.78
N THR A 288 -7.62 0.29 -35.42
CA THR A 288 -7.64 1.60 -36.07
C THR A 288 -6.51 1.69 -37.09
N TYR A 289 -6.83 2.02 -38.33
CA TYR A 289 -5.84 2.17 -39.38
C TYR A 289 -5.12 3.51 -39.30
N ASN A 290 -3.80 3.45 -39.39
CA ASN A 290 -2.93 4.60 -39.57
C ASN A 290 -2.29 4.52 -40.96
N VAL A 291 -2.75 5.34 -41.90
CA VAL A 291 -2.29 5.34 -43.28
C VAL A 291 -0.95 6.04 -43.37
N LEU A 292 0.08 5.31 -43.79
CA LEU A 292 1.41 5.82 -44.00
C LEU A 292 1.57 6.34 -45.42
N LEU A 293 1.93 7.62 -45.53
CA LEU A 293 2.29 8.22 -46.82
C LEU A 293 3.67 7.74 -47.27
N PRO A 294 3.85 7.43 -48.56
CA PRO A 294 5.15 7.02 -49.09
C PRO A 294 6.14 8.19 -48.99
N LYS A 295 7.40 7.85 -48.68
CA LYS A 295 8.53 8.79 -48.64
C LYS A 295 9.50 8.47 -49.77
N ASN A 296 10.33 9.44 -50.15
CA ASN A 296 11.40 9.26 -51.15
C ASN A 296 10.89 8.77 -52.51
N LEU A 297 9.83 9.39 -53.02
CA LEU A 297 9.25 9.05 -54.33
C LEU A 297 10.24 9.28 -55.47
N THR A 298 10.30 8.34 -56.42
CA THR A 298 11.01 8.52 -57.69
C THR A 298 10.31 9.56 -58.56
N ASP A 299 11.02 10.10 -59.55
CA ASP A 299 10.42 11.11 -60.46
C ASP A 299 9.22 10.54 -61.22
N LYS A 300 9.28 9.26 -61.61
CA LYS A 300 8.14 8.59 -62.24
C LYS A 300 6.94 8.48 -61.31
N GLN A 301 7.16 8.16 -60.03
CA GLN A 301 6.08 8.09 -59.05
C GLN A 301 5.45 9.46 -58.78
N LYS A 302 6.26 10.53 -58.68
CA LYS A 302 5.76 11.90 -58.54
C LYS A 302 4.91 12.32 -59.73
N GLU A 303 5.34 11.97 -60.95
CA GLU A 303 4.57 12.24 -62.18
C GLU A 303 3.18 11.59 -62.11
N LEU A 304 3.09 10.32 -61.68
CA LEU A 304 1.81 9.62 -61.53
C LEU A 304 0.88 10.28 -60.50
N PHE A 305 1.41 10.70 -59.35
CA PHE A 305 0.61 11.44 -58.38
C PHE A 305 0.16 12.81 -58.90
N GLN A 306 0.98 13.47 -59.73
CA GLN A 306 0.61 14.74 -60.36
C GLN A 306 -0.50 14.57 -61.41
N GLN A 307 -0.52 13.45 -62.13
CA GLN A 307 -1.62 13.08 -63.02
C GLN A 307 -2.91 12.86 -62.23
N LEU A 308 -2.87 12.09 -61.13
CA LEU A 308 -4.03 11.87 -60.25
C LEU A 308 -4.53 13.15 -59.58
N LYS A 309 -3.65 14.12 -59.29
CA LYS A 309 -4.06 15.42 -58.74
C LYS A 309 -4.85 16.26 -59.75
N ASN A 310 -4.55 16.09 -61.04
CA ASN A 310 -5.12 16.89 -62.12
C ASN A 310 -6.24 16.18 -62.90
N SER A 311 -6.57 14.94 -62.51
CA SER A 311 -7.65 14.13 -63.11
C SER A 311 -9.04 14.53 -62.62
#